data_AF-A0A7L8ZQU7-F1
#
_entry.id   AF-A0A7L8ZQU7-F1
#
_cell.length_a   1.000
_cell.length_b   1.000
_cell.length_c   1.000
_cell.angle_alpha   90.00
_cell.angle_beta   90.00
_cell.angle_gamma   90.00
#
_symmetry.space_group_name_H-M   'P 1'
#
loop_
_entity.id
_entity.type
_entity.pdbx_description
1 polymer ?
#
loop_
_entity_poly.entity_id
_entity_poly.type
_entity_poly.pdbx_seq_one_letter_code
_entity_poly.pdbx_strand_id
1 'polypeptide(L)'
;MFNLFYLISLLILLGLFCSLSFKFIGVLVLLENFNVLLLFYIFLNNFNSVSALFLIFMVIITIEVTLFLVSLTRVWDCDSLLY
;
A
#
# COMPACT_ATOMS: atom_id res chain seq x y z
N MET A 1 -9.07 -15.63 14.05
CA MET A 1 -8.19 -15.49 12.87
C MET A 1 -8.31 -14.09 12.26
N PHE A 2 -9.51 -13.66 11.86
CA PHE A 2 -9.78 -12.34 11.28
C PHE A 2 -9.22 -11.14 12.08
N ASN A 3 -9.52 -11.08 13.38
CA ASN A 3 -9.04 -9.96 14.20
C ASN A 3 -7.52 -9.95 14.38
N LEU A 4 -6.86 -11.11 14.43
CA LEU A 4 -5.40 -11.17 14.60
C LEU A 4 -4.68 -10.66 13.35
N PHE A 5 -5.18 -10.99 12.16
CA PHE A 5 -4.59 -10.53 10.90
C PHE A 5 -4.66 -9.01 10.78
N TYR A 6 -5.82 -8.42 11.14
CA TYR A 6 -5.99 -6.97 11.15
C TYR A 6 -5.04 -6.29 12.15
N LEU A 7 -4.91 -6.85 13.36
CA LEU A 7 -4.03 -6.35 14.41
C LEU A 7 -2.55 -6.39 14.00
N ILE A 8 -2.13 -7.47 13.35
CA ILE A 8 -0.77 -7.63 12.81
C ILE A 8 -0.53 -6.63 11.68
N SER A 9 -1.48 -6.46 10.76
CA SER A 9 -1.35 -5.47 9.68
C SER A 9 -1.22 -4.05 10.22
N LEU A 10 -1.97 -3.72 11.27
CA LEU A 10 -1.98 -2.40 11.89
C LEU A 10 -0.69 -2.14 12.69
N LEU A 11 -0.14 -3.17 13.35
CA LEU A 11 1.18 -3.13 13.99
C LEU A 11 2.32 -2.95 12.99
N ILE A 12 2.28 -3.63 11.84
CA ILE A 12 3.26 -3.46 10.76
C ILE A 12 3.18 -2.04 10.20
N LEU A 13 1.97 -1.52 9.98
CA LEU A 13 1.72 -0.16 9.51
C LEU A 13 2.28 0.89 10.47
N LEU A 14 1.99 0.77 11.77
CA LEU A 14 2.48 1.66 12.81
C LEU A 14 4.01 1.59 12.95
N GLY A 15 4.58 0.38 12.91
CA GLY A 15 6.02 0.16 13.00
C GLY A 15 6.78 0.79 11.82
N LEU A 16 6.22 0.68 10.62
CA LEU A 16 6.79 1.34 9.45
C LEU A 16 6.56 2.86 9.47
N PHE A 17 5.42 3.36 9.96
CA PHE A 17 5.18 4.80 10.10
C PHE A 17 6.21 5.45 11.03
N CYS A 18 6.54 4.77 12.14
CA CYS A 18 7.56 5.22 13.08
C CYS A 18 9.00 5.14 12.53
N SER A 19 9.29 4.25 11.57
CA SER A 19 10.64 4.09 11.02
C SER A 19 10.92 5.03 9.85
N LEU A 20 9.89 5.68 9.31
CA LEU A 20 10.03 6.62 8.21
C LEU A 20 10.53 7.98 8.68
N SER A 21 11.79 8.25 8.39
CA SER A 21 12.33 9.61 8.32
C SER A 21 11.75 10.35 7.10
N PHE A 22 10.45 10.69 7.14
CA PHE A 22 9.74 11.66 6.26
C PHE A 22 10.04 11.64 4.74
N LYS A 23 10.49 10.52 4.16
CA LYS A 23 10.73 10.39 2.71
C LYS A 23 9.48 9.85 2.03
N PHE A 24 8.99 10.56 1.01
CA PHE A 24 7.83 10.16 0.20
C PHE A 24 7.93 8.72 -0.36
N ILE A 25 9.13 8.27 -0.74
CA ILE A 25 9.37 6.88 -1.18
C ILE A 25 9.02 5.87 -0.10
N GLY A 26 9.34 6.18 1.15
CA GLY A 26 9.11 5.23 2.22
C GLY A 26 7.63 5.12 2.57
N VAL A 27 6.85 6.20 2.41
CA VAL A 27 5.38 6.16 2.49
C VAL A 27 4.80 5.26 1.39
N LEU A 28 5.35 5.32 0.17
CA LEU A 28 4.95 4.44 -0.94
C LEU A 28 5.14 2.96 -0.60
N VAL A 29 6.33 2.60 -0.12
CA VAL A 29 6.66 1.22 0.29
C VAL A 29 5.73 0.73 1.40
N LEU A 30 5.37 1.62 2.32
CA LEU A 30 4.44 1.33 3.40
C LEU A 30 3.05 0.97 2.88
N LEU A 31 2.57 1.81 1.97
CA LEU A 31 1.25 1.69 1.37
C LEU A 31 1.15 0.45 0.48
N GLU A 32 2.22 0.11 -0.25
CA GLU A 32 2.29 -1.12 -1.05
C GLU A 32 2.24 -2.38 -0.16
N ASN A 33 3.00 -2.41 0.93
CA ASN A 33 2.97 -3.54 1.87
C ASN A 33 1.58 -3.74 2.49
N PHE A 34 0.86 -2.65 2.77
CA PHE A 34 -0.52 -2.72 3.24
C PHE A 34 -1.46 -3.29 2.18
N ASN A 35 -1.33 -2.83 0.93
CA ASN A 35 -2.13 -3.32 -0.20
C ASN A 35 -1.90 -4.82 -0.46
N VAL A 36 -0.66 -5.31 -0.33
CA VAL A 36 -0.34 -6.74 -0.42
C VAL A 36 -0.99 -7.54 0.71
N LEU A 37 -0.94 -7.04 1.95
CA LEU A 37 -1.60 -7.69 3.10
C LEU A 37 -3.12 -7.76 2.92
N LEU A 38 -3.73 -6.70 2.38
CA LEU A 38 -5.16 -6.64 2.11
C LEU A 38 -5.57 -7.64 1.02
N LEU A 39 -4.79 -7.74 -0.07
CA LEU A 39 -5.02 -8.74 -1.11
C LEU A 39 -4.86 -10.17 -0.60
N PHE A 40 -3.82 -10.42 0.20
CA PHE A 40 -3.60 -11.72 0.81
C PHE A 40 -4.75 -12.12 1.75
N TYR A 41 -5.28 -11.16 2.49
CA TYR A 41 -6.48 -11.35 3.30
C TYR A 41 -7.71 -11.70 2.47
N ILE A 42 -7.97 -10.98 1.37
CA ILE A 42 -9.10 -11.27 0.46
C ILE A 42 -8.94 -12.67 -0.15
N PHE A 43 -7.72 -13.05 -0.52
CA PHE A 43 -7.42 -14.37 -1.07
C PHE A 43 -7.71 -15.49 -0.05
N LEU A 44 -7.23 -15.35 1.17
CA LEU A 44 -7.49 -16.31 2.26
C LEU A 44 -8.97 -16.40 2.64
N ASN A 45 -9.78 -15.37 2.38
CA ASN A 45 -11.20 -15.42 2.72
C ASN A 45 -12.07 -16.02 1.61
N ASN A 46 -11.59 -16.04 0.37
CA ASN A 46 -12.36 -16.43 -0.81
C ASN A 46 -11.87 -17.75 -1.44
N PHE A 47 -11.76 -18.82 -0.64
CA PHE A 47 -11.22 -20.12 -1.08
C PHE A 47 -11.99 -20.80 -2.23
N ASN A 48 -13.29 -20.52 -2.42
CA ASN A 48 -14.13 -21.28 -3.37
C ASN A 48 -14.51 -20.55 -4.66
N SER A 49 -14.29 -19.24 -4.74
CA SER A 49 -14.56 -18.46 -5.94
C SER A 49 -13.60 -17.29 -5.95
N VAL A 50 -12.79 -17.17 -7.01
CA VAL A 50 -12.02 -15.95 -7.27
C VAL A 50 -13.04 -14.83 -7.41
N SER A 51 -13.27 -14.13 -6.31
CA SER A 51 -14.30 -13.11 -6.24
C SER A 51 -13.86 -11.97 -7.15
N ALA A 52 -14.77 -11.46 -7.98
CA ALA A 52 -14.50 -10.27 -8.80
C ALA A 52 -13.91 -9.12 -7.95
N LEU A 53 -14.23 -9.09 -6.65
CA LEU A 53 -13.61 -8.25 -5.64
C LEU A 53 -12.08 -8.31 -5.63
N PHE A 54 -11.44 -9.48 -5.64
CA PHE A 54 -9.98 -9.59 -5.66
C PHE A 54 -9.37 -8.87 -6.88
N LEU A 55 -9.97 -9.08 -8.06
CA LEU A 55 -9.51 -8.43 -9.30
C LEU A 55 -9.77 -6.92 -9.28
N ILE A 56 -10.92 -6.48 -8.78
CA ILE A 56 -11.25 -5.05 -8.63
C ILE A 56 -10.25 -4.38 -7.69
N PHE A 57 -9.94 -5.00 -6.55
CA PHE A 57 -8.95 -4.49 -5.61
C PHE A 57 -7.55 -4.43 -6.22
N MET A 58 -7.13 -5.46 -6.98
CA MET A 58 -5.87 -5.42 -7.73
C MET A 58 -5.78 -4.20 -8.65
N VAL A 59 -6.84 -3.93 -9.43
CA VAL A 59 -6.86 -2.77 -10.35
C VAL A 59 -6.79 -1.46 -9.58
N ILE A 60 -7.56 -1.30 -8.51
CA ILE A 60 -7.54 -0.08 -7.68
C ILE A 60 -6.15 0.16 -7.09
N ILE A 61 -5.51 -0.88 -6.55
CA ILE A 61 -4.15 -0.81 -5.99
C ILE A 61 -3.14 -0.36 -7.05
N THR A 62 -3.23 -0.87 -8.29
CA THR A 62 -2.33 -0.42 -9.36
C THR A 62 -2.54 1.04 -9.76
N ILE A 63 -3.79 1.52 -9.76
CA ILE A 63 -4.10 2.93 -10.03
C ILE A 63 -3.53 3.82 -8.93
N GLU A 64 -3.69 3.44 -7.67
CA GLU A 64 -3.16 4.18 -6.52
C GLU A 64 -1.64 4.33 -6.59
N VAL A 65 -0.91 3.22 -6.82
CA VAL A 65 0.56 3.23 -6.88
C VAL A 65 1.05 4.06 -8.07
N THR A 66 0.41 3.95 -9.23
CA THR A 66 0.78 4.75 -10.41
C THR A 66 0.55 6.25 -10.17
N LEU A 67 -0.57 6.64 -9.56
CA LEU A 67 -0.84 8.04 -9.19
C LEU A 67 0.18 8.56 -8.18
N PHE A 68 0.55 7.75 -7.18
CA PHE A 68 1.54 8.13 -6.17
C PHE A 68 2.95 8.25 -6.77
N LEU A 69 3.34 7.35 -7.68
CA LEU A 69 4.61 7.47 -8.41
C LEU A 69 4.65 8.73 -9.28
N VAL A 70 3.56 9.02 -10.00
CA VAL A 70 3.47 10.25 -10.80
C VAL A 70 3.57 11.48 -9.91
N SER A 71 2.89 11.53 -8.78
CA SER A 71 3.00 12.68 -7.86
C SER A 71 4.42 12.80 -7.28
N LEU A 72 5.06 11.68 -6.96
CA LEU A 72 6.43 11.66 -6.45
C LEU A 72 7.43 12.21 -7.48
N THR A 73 7.32 11.81 -8.75
CA THR A 73 8.18 12.37 -9.82
C THR A 73 8.02 13.88 -9.94
N ARG A 74 6.79 14.41 -9.84
CA ARG A 74 6.54 15.86 -9.88
C ARG A 74 7.11 16.60 -8.66
N VAL A 75 6.98 16.03 -7.47
CA VAL A 75 7.55 16.63 -6.25
C VAL A 75 9.07 16.63 -6.34
N TRP A 76 9.68 15.54 -6.82
CA TRP A 76 11.11 15.46 -7.04
C TRP A 76 11.59 16.53 -8.03
N ASP A 77 10.89 16.71 -9.15
CA ASP A 77 11.22 17.75 -10.13
C ASP A 77 11.16 19.15 -9.50
N CYS A 78 10.14 19.44 -8.68
CA CYS A 78 10.02 20.71 -7.96
C CYS A 78 11.14 20.94 -6.94
N ASP A 79 11.51 19.93 -6.14
CA ASP A 79 12.61 20.04 -5.18
C ASP A 79 13.96 20.23 -5.90
N SER A 80 14.14 19.62 -7.07
CA SER A 80 15.35 19.80 -7.88
C SER A 80 15.47 21.19 -8.53
N LEU A 81 14.36 21.90 -8.71
CA LEU A 81 14.33 23.27 -9.24
C LEU A 81 14.58 24.33 -8.15
N LEU A 82 14.49 23.96 -6.88
CA LEU A 82 14.69 24.86 -5.73
C LEU A 82 16.15 24.89 -5.24
N TYR A 83 17.07 24.15 -5.87
CA TYR A 83 18.51 24.16 -5.61
C TYR A 83 19.33 24.63 -6.82
#